data_AF-A0A3N2NJT8-F1
#
_entry.id   AF-A0A3N2NJT8-F1
#
_cell.length_a   1.000
_cell.length_b   1.000
_cell.length_c   1.000
_cell.angle_alpha   90.00
_cell.angle_beta   90.00
_cell.angle_gamma   90.00
#
_symmetry.space_group_name_H-M   'P 1'
#
loop_
_entity.id
_entity.type
_entity.pdbx_description
1 polymer ?
#
loop_
_entity_poly.entity_id
_entity_poly.type
_entity_poly.pdbx_seq_one_letter_code
_entity_poly.pdbx_strand_id
1 'polypeptide(L)'
;MKVDKKDIMKKLFLILMVLLSASGLYAVEKTDTLRFVYKLHGQTRKFRYVFEPQSDGGVTLHWGIERNLKWWSGTYAMSSTAMDSGDSLSLLMPEDGNHIKLEDNETFALISRNAYRNLKDSGVFRYDGVEYELLDKDSRCALGVLLHARDEEGAEIWILDNAFCPLIWQMTGNPLEIDWKAEVF
;
A
#
# COMPACT_ATOMS: atom_id res chain seq x y z
N MET A 1 60.66 7.06 25.07
CA MET A 1 59.90 6.18 24.16
C MET A 1 59.39 7.03 23.00
N LYS A 2 60.03 6.95 21.82
CA LYS A 2 59.74 7.82 20.67
C LYS A 2 58.63 7.14 19.85
N VAL A 3 57.41 7.67 19.89
CA VAL A 3 56.30 7.12 19.11
C VAL A 3 56.52 7.49 17.64
N ASP A 4 56.58 6.49 16.76
CA ASP A 4 56.82 6.67 15.34
C ASP A 4 55.56 7.26 14.67
N LYS A 5 55.68 8.52 14.19
CA LYS A 5 54.62 9.24 13.47
C LYS A 5 54.09 8.45 12.27
N LYS A 6 54.92 7.63 11.62
CA LYS A 6 54.52 6.83 10.45
C LYS A 6 53.59 5.68 10.84
N ASP A 7 53.78 5.11 12.03
CA ASP A 7 52.94 4.04 12.57
C ASP A 7 51.59 4.58 13.06
N ILE A 8 51.59 5.79 13.65
CA ILE A 8 50.35 6.52 13.98
C ILE A 8 49.54 6.81 12.70
N MET A 9 50.21 7.29 11.63
CA MET A 9 49.54 7.68 10.39
C MET A 9 48.94 6.47 9.66
N LYS A 10 49.62 5.32 9.67
CA LYS A 10 49.09 4.05 9.13
C LYS A 10 47.89 3.54 9.92
N LYS A 11 47.95 3.61 11.25
CA LYS A 11 46.81 3.22 12.12
C LYS A 11 45.62 4.15 11.91
N LEU A 12 45.85 5.45 11.77
CA LEU A 12 44.80 6.44 11.48
C LEU A 12 44.16 6.20 10.10
N PHE A 13 44.97 5.86 9.09
CA PHE A 13 44.49 5.54 7.74
C PHE A 13 43.70 4.22 7.70
N LEU A 14 44.10 3.22 8.47
CA LEU A 14 43.38 1.95 8.59
C LEU A 14 42.04 2.13 9.31
N ILE A 15 41.99 2.96 10.36
CA ILE A 15 40.75 3.31 11.07
C ILE A 15 39.79 4.07 10.15
N LEU A 16 40.30 5.01 9.35
CA LEU A 16 39.47 5.76 8.40
C LEU A 16 38.84 4.85 7.32
N MET A 17 39.58 3.87 6.82
CA MET A 17 39.08 2.86 5.87
C MET A 17 38.00 1.95 6.48
N VAL A 18 38.14 1.53 7.74
CA VAL A 18 37.12 0.73 8.43
C VAL A 18 35.83 1.53 8.65
N LEU A 19 35.93 2.83 8.96
CA LEU A 19 34.78 3.73 9.11
C LEU A 19 34.04 3.97 7.78
N LEU A 20 34.76 4.02 6.65
CA LEU A 20 34.17 4.14 5.31
C LEU A 20 33.46 2.86 4.83
N SER A 21 33.89 1.68 5.30
CA SER A 21 33.18 0.42 5.02
C SER A 21 31.93 0.20 5.89
N ALA A 22 31.80 0.93 7.00
CA ALA A 22 30.66 0.83 7.91
C ALA A 22 29.45 1.67 7.46
N SER A 23 29.62 2.59 6.50
CA SER A 23 28.52 3.25 5.80
C SER A 23 28.04 2.42 4.62
N GLY A 24 27.74 1.13 4.86
CA GLY A 24 26.72 0.48 4.07
C GLY A 24 25.41 1.19 4.38
N LEU A 25 25.01 2.15 3.53
CA LEU A 25 23.62 2.57 3.49
C LEU A 25 22.81 1.33 3.11
N TYR A 26 22.40 0.57 4.12
CA TYR A 26 21.15 -0.15 4.02
C TYR A 26 20.11 0.97 3.91
N ALA A 27 19.67 1.25 2.68
CA ALA A 27 18.40 1.91 2.50
C ALA A 27 17.38 0.97 3.17
N VAL A 28 17.05 1.27 4.43
CA VAL A 28 15.94 0.62 5.12
C VAL A 28 14.75 0.93 4.26
N GLU A 29 14.23 -0.10 3.58
CA GLU A 29 12.99 0.02 2.86
C GLU A 29 11.94 0.46 3.88
N LYS A 30 11.30 1.60 3.58
CA LYS A 30 10.40 2.26 4.51
C LYS A 30 9.28 1.27 4.84
N THR A 31 9.10 0.94 6.13
CA THR A 31 8.17 -0.11 6.59
C THR A 31 6.69 0.17 6.29
N ASP A 32 6.38 1.33 5.72
CA ASP A 32 5.08 1.77 5.24
C ASP A 32 4.86 1.51 3.74
N THR A 33 5.86 0.95 3.05
CA THR A 33 5.76 0.62 1.62
C THR A 33 5.19 -0.79 1.48
N LEU A 34 4.16 -0.91 0.65
CA LEU A 34 3.51 -2.17 0.29
C LEU A 34 3.72 -2.50 -1.17
N ARG A 35 3.96 -3.78 -1.48
CA ARG A 35 4.00 -4.31 -2.84
C ARG A 35 2.63 -4.84 -3.21
N PHE A 36 1.98 -4.22 -4.18
CA PHE A 36 0.71 -4.71 -4.73
C PHE A 36 0.99 -5.54 -5.98
N VAL A 37 0.72 -6.84 -5.91
CA VAL A 37 0.85 -7.79 -7.02
C VAL A 37 -0.51 -7.94 -7.68
N TYR A 38 -0.70 -7.25 -8.80
CA TYR A 38 -1.92 -7.28 -9.58
C TYR A 38 -1.91 -8.42 -10.61
N LYS A 39 -3.09 -9.00 -10.83
CA LYS A 39 -3.46 -9.79 -12.01
C LYS A 39 -4.48 -8.96 -12.80
N LEU A 40 -4.08 -8.47 -13.98
CA LEU A 40 -4.89 -7.60 -14.86
C LEU A 40 -5.01 -8.29 -16.21
N HIS A 41 -6.19 -8.82 -16.55
CA HIS A 41 -6.43 -9.46 -17.85
C HIS A 41 -5.33 -10.47 -18.23
N GLY A 42 -4.97 -11.35 -17.29
CA GLY A 42 -3.91 -12.36 -17.46
C GLY A 42 -2.47 -11.84 -17.32
N GLN A 43 -2.25 -10.53 -17.19
CA GLN A 43 -0.92 -9.95 -16.95
C GLN A 43 -0.64 -9.79 -15.47
N THR A 44 0.63 -9.91 -15.08
CA THR A 44 1.06 -9.58 -13.70
C THR A 44 1.77 -8.23 -13.68
N ARG A 45 1.38 -7.36 -12.75
CA ARG A 45 2.03 -6.06 -12.50
C ARG A 45 2.32 -5.92 -11.01
N LYS A 46 3.44 -5.30 -10.67
CA LYS A 46 3.88 -5.11 -9.29
C LYS A 46 4.07 -3.62 -9.04
N PHE A 47 3.20 -3.06 -8.22
CA PHE A 47 3.30 -1.66 -7.80
C PHE A 47 3.89 -1.55 -6.40
N ARG A 48 4.59 -0.45 -6.15
CA ARG A 48 4.96 0.04 -4.82
C ARG A 48 3.96 1.10 -4.41
N TYR A 49 3.27 0.89 -3.30
CA TYR A 49 2.30 1.82 -2.74
C TYR A 49 2.76 2.31 -1.37
N VAL A 50 2.63 3.62 -1.15
CA VAL A 50 2.80 4.26 0.15
C VAL A 50 1.55 5.11 0.40
N PHE A 51 0.83 4.81 1.48
CA PHE A 51 -0.36 5.56 1.87
C PHE A 51 0.04 6.63 2.88
N GLU A 52 -0.14 7.90 2.53
CA GLU A 52 0.19 9.05 3.36
C GLU A 52 -1.09 9.74 3.86
N PRO A 53 -1.47 9.53 5.14
CA PRO A 53 -2.59 10.25 5.76
C PRO A 53 -2.35 11.75 5.74
N GLN A 54 -3.39 12.51 5.42
CA GLN A 54 -3.39 13.97 5.41
C GLN A 54 -4.02 14.50 6.70
N SER A 55 -3.66 15.73 7.10
CA SER A 55 -4.13 16.34 8.35
C SER A 55 -5.64 16.59 8.39
N ASP A 56 -6.29 16.68 7.23
CA ASP A 56 -7.73 16.89 7.08
C ASP A 56 -8.53 15.57 7.10
N GLY A 57 -7.87 14.42 7.26
CA GLY A 57 -8.49 13.10 7.24
C GLY A 57 -8.58 12.44 5.87
N GLY A 58 -8.05 13.09 4.82
CA GLY A 58 -7.82 12.49 3.51
C GLY A 58 -6.57 11.59 3.48
N VAL A 59 -6.31 10.97 2.33
CA VAL A 59 -5.14 10.11 2.11
C VAL A 59 -4.56 10.38 0.73
N THR A 60 -3.24 10.53 0.63
CA THR A 60 -2.52 10.50 -0.64
C THR A 60 -1.82 9.16 -0.80
N LEU A 61 -2.21 8.40 -1.82
CA LEU A 61 -1.50 7.21 -2.24
C LEU A 61 -0.40 7.62 -3.23
N HIS A 62 0.86 7.37 -2.86
CA HIS A 62 2.00 7.43 -3.77
C HIS A 62 2.20 6.06 -4.39
N TRP A 63 2.27 6.02 -5.72
CA TRP A 63 2.50 4.78 -6.45
C TRP A 63 3.79 4.84 -7.25
N GLY A 64 4.40 3.68 -7.44
CA GLY A 64 5.50 3.50 -8.38
C GLY A 64 5.58 2.11 -8.95
N ILE A 65 6.12 1.99 -10.16
CA ILE A 65 6.26 0.73 -10.88
C ILE A 65 7.45 0.81 -11.82
N GLU A 66 8.19 -0.28 -11.97
CA GLU A 66 9.20 -0.39 -13.01
C GLU A 66 8.57 -0.85 -14.32
N ARG A 67 8.74 -0.06 -15.39
CA ARG A 67 8.30 -0.36 -16.75
C ARG A 67 9.42 -0.10 -17.74
N ASN A 68 9.76 -1.11 -18.54
CA ASN A 68 10.81 -1.01 -19.57
C ASN A 68 12.14 -0.45 -19.03
N LEU A 69 12.59 -0.94 -17.87
CA LEU A 69 13.79 -0.48 -17.15
C LEU A 69 13.75 0.99 -16.71
N LYS A 70 12.57 1.63 -16.73
CA LYS A 70 12.33 2.98 -16.23
C LYS A 70 11.41 2.91 -15.02
N TRP A 71 11.73 3.69 -13.99
CA TRP A 71 10.84 3.92 -12.86
C TRP A 71 9.73 4.89 -13.26
N TRP A 72 8.48 4.48 -13.10
CA TRP A 72 7.31 5.33 -13.24
C TRP A 72 6.69 5.58 -11.88
N SER A 73 6.13 6.77 -11.67
CA SER A 73 5.50 7.14 -10.40
C SER A 73 4.46 8.24 -10.54
N GLY A 74 3.61 8.38 -9.53
CA GLY A 74 2.59 9.42 -9.43
C GLY A 74 1.80 9.31 -8.14
N THR A 75 0.66 9.99 -8.06
CA THR A 75 -0.19 9.97 -6.86
C THR A 75 -1.69 9.91 -7.17
N TYR A 76 -2.44 9.33 -6.23
CA TYR A 76 -3.89 9.51 -6.10
C TYR A 76 -4.21 10.20 -4.77
N ALA A 77 -4.90 11.33 -4.82
CA ALA A 77 -5.38 12.03 -3.63
C ALA A 77 -6.86 11.74 -3.40
N MET A 78 -7.16 11.06 -2.29
CA MET A 78 -8.50 10.82 -1.78
C MET A 78 -8.83 11.90 -0.74
N SER A 79 -9.93 12.62 -0.94
CA SER A 79 -10.38 13.65 0.00
C SER A 79 -10.82 13.03 1.33
N SER A 80 -10.98 13.86 2.36
CA SER A 80 -11.58 13.41 3.62
C SER A 80 -13.00 12.87 3.42
N THR A 81 -13.79 13.50 2.53
CA THR A 81 -15.11 13.01 2.12
C THR A 81 -15.06 11.60 1.55
N ALA A 82 -14.15 11.34 0.60
CA ALA A 82 -13.95 10.01 0.04
C ALA A 82 -13.57 8.98 1.11
N MET A 83 -12.65 9.36 2.00
CA MET A 83 -12.22 8.48 3.08
C MET A 83 -13.29 8.26 4.16
N ASP A 84 -14.22 9.20 4.35
CA ASP A 84 -15.31 9.07 5.31
C ASP A 84 -16.48 8.23 4.78
N SER A 85 -16.93 8.53 3.56
CA SER A 85 -18.19 8.01 3.03
C SER A 85 -18.16 7.62 1.56
N GLY A 86 -16.98 7.54 0.93
CA GLY A 86 -16.83 7.01 -0.42
C GLY A 86 -17.41 5.59 -0.53
N ASP A 87 -17.93 5.28 -1.71
CA ASP A 87 -18.65 4.04 -1.98
C ASP A 87 -18.25 3.41 -3.32
N SER A 88 -17.20 3.93 -3.96
CA SER A 88 -16.69 3.42 -5.23
C SER A 88 -15.17 3.26 -5.20
N LEU A 89 -14.64 2.23 -5.85
CA LEU A 89 -13.22 2.03 -6.07
C LEU A 89 -12.82 2.62 -7.42
N SER A 90 -11.88 3.56 -7.40
CA SER A 90 -11.22 4.00 -8.61
C SER A 90 -10.27 2.91 -9.11
N LEU A 91 -10.49 2.47 -10.35
CA LEU A 91 -9.61 1.55 -11.08
C LEU A 91 -8.82 2.28 -12.17
N LEU A 92 -8.70 3.61 -12.04
CA LEU A 92 -8.03 4.46 -13.00
C LEU A 92 -6.59 4.02 -13.23
N MET A 93 -6.23 3.73 -14.48
CA MET A 93 -4.87 3.31 -14.81
C MET A 93 -3.86 4.45 -14.57
N PRO A 94 -2.74 4.19 -13.89
CA PRO A 94 -1.73 5.20 -13.64
C PRO A 94 -0.91 5.50 -14.91
N GLU A 95 -0.58 6.78 -15.10
CA GLU A 95 0.35 7.26 -16.12
C GLU A 95 1.55 7.95 -15.46
N ASP A 96 2.74 7.77 -16.03
CA ASP A 96 4.00 8.29 -15.47
C ASP A 96 3.94 9.83 -15.26
N GLY A 97 4.18 10.27 -14.02
CA GLY A 97 4.20 11.68 -13.65
C GLY A 97 2.84 12.28 -13.28
N ASN A 98 1.73 11.53 -13.37
CA ASN A 98 0.41 12.07 -13.05
C ASN A 98 0.14 12.15 -11.55
N HIS A 99 -0.52 13.23 -11.15
CA HIS A 99 -0.99 13.48 -9.79
C HIS A 99 -2.49 13.76 -9.84
N ILE A 100 -3.28 12.78 -9.44
CA ILE A 100 -4.72 12.75 -9.71
C ILE A 100 -5.46 12.96 -8.39
N LYS A 101 -6.40 13.90 -8.35
CA LYS A 101 -7.40 13.99 -7.29
C LYS A 101 -8.60 13.14 -7.71
N LEU A 102 -8.98 12.17 -6.89
CA LEU A 102 -10.16 11.35 -7.14
C LEU A 102 -11.44 12.12 -6.81
N GLU A 103 -12.57 11.65 -7.35
CA GLU A 103 -13.88 12.18 -6.99
C GLU A 103 -14.20 11.91 -5.51
N ASP A 104 -15.08 12.71 -4.93
CA ASP A 104 -15.36 12.65 -3.48
C ASP A 104 -16.09 11.36 -3.03
N ASN A 105 -16.57 10.53 -3.97
CA ASN A 105 -17.13 9.21 -3.68
C ASN A 105 -16.14 8.07 -4.00
N GLU A 106 -14.96 8.38 -4.55
CA GLU A 106 -13.99 7.38 -5.01
C GLU A 106 -12.82 7.21 -4.04
N THR A 107 -12.43 5.97 -3.82
CA THR A 107 -11.24 5.56 -3.05
C THR A 107 -10.36 4.66 -3.90
N PHE A 108 -9.07 4.51 -3.55
CA PHE A 108 -8.16 3.61 -4.25
C PHE A 108 -7.52 2.63 -3.27
N ALA A 109 -7.75 1.33 -3.49
CA ALA A 109 -7.27 0.22 -2.66
C ALA A 109 -7.67 0.27 -1.16
N LEU A 110 -8.56 1.18 -0.78
CA LEU A 110 -9.08 1.36 0.57
C LEU A 110 -10.61 1.34 0.49
N ILE A 111 -11.29 0.91 1.55
CA ILE A 111 -12.71 1.23 1.72
C ILE A 111 -12.87 2.49 2.57
N SER A 112 -14.04 3.13 2.55
CA SER A 112 -14.31 4.27 3.42
C SER A 112 -14.48 3.84 4.87
N ARG A 113 -14.30 4.79 5.80
CA ARG A 113 -14.52 4.58 7.23
C ARG A 113 -15.96 4.17 7.52
N ASN A 114 -16.93 4.69 6.78
CA ASN A 114 -18.34 4.26 6.90
C ASN A 114 -18.52 2.80 6.45
N ALA A 115 -17.98 2.41 5.29
CA ALA A 115 -18.03 1.02 4.83
C ALA A 115 -17.36 0.06 5.81
N TYR A 116 -16.20 0.42 6.35
CA TYR A 116 -15.53 -0.36 7.39
C TYR A 116 -16.41 -0.53 8.64
N ARG A 117 -17.05 0.53 9.13
CA ARG A 117 -17.96 0.45 10.29
C ARG A 117 -19.15 -0.46 9.99
N ASN A 118 -19.80 -0.31 8.83
CA ASN A 118 -20.91 -1.18 8.42
C ASN A 118 -20.48 -2.65 8.39
N LEU A 119 -19.32 -2.96 7.80
CA LEU A 119 -18.79 -4.33 7.79
C LEU A 119 -18.58 -4.88 9.21
N LYS A 120 -18.11 -4.05 10.16
CA LYS A 120 -17.89 -4.46 11.55
C LYS A 120 -19.18 -4.61 12.36
N ASP A 121 -20.14 -3.71 12.14
CA ASP A 121 -21.33 -3.56 12.98
C ASP A 121 -22.51 -4.40 12.47
N SER A 122 -22.73 -4.42 11.16
CA SER A 122 -23.81 -5.20 10.52
C SER A 122 -23.33 -6.43 9.76
N GLY A 123 -22.02 -6.64 9.62
CA GLY A 123 -21.48 -7.76 8.85
C GLY A 123 -21.59 -7.59 7.34
N VAL A 124 -22.00 -6.42 6.86
CA VAL A 124 -22.20 -6.11 5.44
C VAL A 124 -21.74 -4.71 5.12
N PHE A 125 -21.27 -4.48 3.90
CA PHE A 125 -21.07 -3.14 3.38
C PHE A 125 -21.28 -3.12 1.86
N ARG A 126 -21.42 -1.92 1.29
CA ARG A 126 -21.64 -1.73 -0.15
C ARG A 126 -20.55 -0.88 -0.75
N TYR A 127 -20.05 -1.31 -1.91
CA TYR A 127 -19.03 -0.61 -2.70
C TYR A 127 -19.22 -0.95 -4.18
N ASP A 128 -19.03 0.02 -5.07
CA ASP A 128 -19.26 -0.11 -6.52
C ASP A 128 -20.67 -0.62 -6.87
N GLY A 129 -21.65 -0.30 -6.03
CA GLY A 129 -23.02 -0.79 -6.14
C GLY A 129 -23.23 -2.26 -5.74
N VAL A 130 -22.17 -2.97 -5.33
CA VAL A 130 -22.16 -4.37 -4.91
C VAL A 130 -22.18 -4.46 -3.38
N GLU A 131 -22.87 -5.47 -2.85
CA GLU A 131 -22.90 -5.77 -1.41
C GLU A 131 -21.93 -6.91 -1.10
N TYR A 132 -21.11 -6.72 -0.07
CA TYR A 132 -20.18 -7.72 0.42
C TYR A 132 -20.58 -8.13 1.84
N GLU A 133 -20.71 -9.43 2.06
CA GLU A 133 -21.01 -10.04 3.35
C GLU A 133 -19.74 -10.56 4.02
N LEU A 134 -19.58 -10.28 5.31
CA LEU A 134 -18.49 -10.76 6.14
C LEU A 134 -18.58 -12.27 6.31
N LEU A 135 -17.51 -12.99 5.98
CA LEU A 135 -17.39 -14.43 6.14
C LEU A 135 -16.68 -14.78 7.46
N ASP A 136 -15.45 -14.30 7.65
CA ASP A 136 -14.64 -14.58 8.83
C ASP A 136 -13.60 -13.49 9.14
N LYS A 137 -12.83 -13.73 10.20
CA LYS A 137 -11.73 -12.87 10.67
C LYS A 137 -10.47 -13.69 11.00
N ASP A 138 -10.34 -14.87 10.38
CA ASP A 138 -9.26 -15.82 10.68
C ASP A 138 -7.99 -15.49 9.90
N SER A 139 -8.17 -14.84 8.75
CA SER A 139 -7.09 -14.39 7.89
C SER A 139 -6.21 -13.31 8.54
N ARG A 140 -4.91 -13.39 8.30
CA ARG A 140 -3.91 -12.44 8.81
C ARG A 140 -2.90 -12.07 7.74
N CYS A 141 -2.42 -10.83 7.80
CA CYS A 141 -1.23 -10.40 7.09
C CYS A 141 -0.17 -9.88 8.08
N ALA A 142 0.97 -9.43 7.55
CA ALA A 142 2.04 -8.85 8.35
C ALA A 142 1.61 -7.59 9.13
N LEU A 143 0.52 -6.93 8.73
CA LEU A 143 0.00 -5.72 9.38
C LEU A 143 -1.12 -5.99 10.39
N GLY A 144 -1.69 -7.20 10.44
CA GLY A 144 -2.76 -7.52 11.38
C GLY A 144 -3.80 -8.51 10.88
N VAL A 145 -4.98 -8.46 11.49
CA VAL A 145 -6.16 -9.27 11.14
C VAL A 145 -6.80 -8.71 9.87
N LEU A 146 -7.29 -9.62 9.03
CA LEU A 146 -8.06 -9.29 7.83
C LEU A 146 -9.52 -9.69 8.03
N LEU A 147 -10.44 -8.80 7.69
CA LEU A 147 -11.87 -9.05 7.54
C LEU A 147 -12.08 -9.64 6.14
N HIS A 148 -12.51 -10.89 6.06
CA HIS A 148 -12.79 -11.55 4.79
C HIS A 148 -14.27 -11.38 4.45
N ALA A 149 -14.57 -10.78 3.30
CA ALA A 149 -15.93 -10.60 2.81
C ALA A 149 -16.08 -11.07 1.36
N ARG A 150 -17.30 -11.39 0.96
CA ARG A 150 -17.63 -11.87 -0.40
C ARG A 150 -18.96 -11.32 -0.88
N ASP A 151 -19.09 -11.07 -2.18
CA ASP A 151 -20.36 -10.73 -2.81
C ASP A 151 -21.17 -11.96 -3.27
N GLU A 152 -22.34 -11.72 -3.87
CA GLU A 152 -23.21 -12.80 -4.40
C GLU A 152 -22.62 -13.48 -5.65
N GLU A 153 -21.77 -12.80 -6.41
CA GLU A 153 -21.15 -13.31 -7.64
C GLU A 153 -19.87 -14.12 -7.37
N GLY A 154 -19.37 -14.09 -6.14
CA GLY A 154 -18.21 -14.83 -5.67
C GLY A 154 -16.91 -14.02 -5.63
N ALA A 155 -16.95 -12.71 -5.87
CA ALA A 155 -15.80 -11.84 -5.66
C ALA A 155 -15.49 -11.73 -4.16
N GLU A 156 -14.24 -11.97 -3.80
CA GLU A 156 -13.78 -11.99 -2.41
C GLU A 156 -12.77 -10.88 -2.16
N ILE A 157 -12.84 -10.29 -0.96
CA ILE A 157 -11.96 -9.23 -0.52
C ILE A 157 -11.51 -9.47 0.93
N TRP A 158 -10.27 -9.08 1.20
CA TRP A 158 -9.69 -9.11 2.54
C TRP A 158 -9.27 -7.71 2.92
N ILE A 159 -9.93 -7.15 3.94
CA ILE A 159 -9.72 -5.78 4.39
C ILE A 159 -8.96 -5.79 5.70
N LEU A 160 -7.90 -5.00 5.82
CA LEU A 160 -7.18 -4.83 7.09
C LEU A 160 -8.13 -4.28 8.17
N ASP A 161 -8.19 -4.95 9.31
CA ASP A 161 -9.02 -4.55 10.45
C ASP A 161 -8.42 -3.31 11.16
N ASN A 162 -8.47 -2.16 10.49
CA ASN A 162 -7.90 -0.89 10.92
C ASN A 162 -8.77 0.27 10.46
N ALA A 163 -9.46 0.92 11.41
CA ALA A 163 -10.38 2.02 11.13
C ALA A 163 -9.71 3.27 10.50
N PHE A 164 -8.40 3.48 10.68
CA PHE A 164 -7.68 4.61 10.10
C PHE A 164 -7.27 4.37 8.66
N CYS A 165 -7.01 3.11 8.30
CA CYS A 165 -6.55 2.70 6.98
C CYS A 165 -7.14 1.32 6.67
N PRO A 166 -8.43 1.24 6.34
CA PRO A 166 -9.12 -0.02 6.05
C PRO A 166 -8.75 -0.48 4.63
N LEU A 167 -7.49 -0.89 4.50
CA LEU A 167 -6.85 -1.28 3.25
C LEU A 167 -7.43 -2.59 2.74
N ILE A 168 -7.78 -2.63 1.46
CA ILE A 168 -8.08 -3.88 0.76
C ILE A 168 -6.75 -4.58 0.49
N TRP A 169 -6.38 -5.47 1.39
CA TRP A 169 -5.14 -6.25 1.34
C TRP A 169 -5.13 -7.20 0.15
N GLN A 170 -6.26 -7.79 -0.19
CA GLN A 170 -6.40 -8.73 -1.29
C GLN A 170 -7.81 -8.62 -1.88
N MET A 171 -7.90 -8.82 -3.19
CA MET A 171 -9.15 -9.03 -3.91
C MET A 171 -8.95 -10.14 -4.94
N THR A 172 -9.93 -11.05 -5.03
CA THR A 172 -9.93 -12.18 -5.97
C THR A 172 -11.30 -12.39 -6.59
N GLY A 173 -11.33 -12.83 -7.84
CA GLY A 173 -12.61 -13.15 -8.50
C GLY A 173 -13.40 -11.91 -8.89
N ASN A 174 -12.76 -10.74 -9.02
CA ASN A 174 -13.43 -9.54 -9.51
C ASN A 174 -13.88 -9.74 -10.97
N PRO A 175 -15.16 -9.49 -11.32
CA PRO A 175 -15.68 -9.63 -12.68
C PRO A 175 -14.95 -8.80 -13.75
N LEU A 176 -14.26 -7.72 -13.35
CA LEU A 176 -13.44 -6.90 -14.23
C LEU A 176 -12.06 -7.51 -14.53
N GLU A 177 -11.76 -8.70 -14.01
CA GLU A 177 -10.46 -9.38 -14.12
C GLU A 177 -9.28 -8.55 -13.59
N ILE A 178 -9.57 -7.77 -12.54
CA ILE A 178 -8.60 -6.96 -11.81
C ILE A 178 -8.55 -7.50 -10.40
N ASP A 179 -7.57 -8.35 -10.12
CA ASP A 179 -7.32 -8.91 -8.80
C ASP A 179 -5.97 -8.41 -8.27
N TRP A 180 -5.80 -8.34 -6.95
CA TRP A 180 -4.50 -8.06 -6.37
C TRP A 180 -4.28 -8.72 -5.02
N LYS A 181 -3.00 -8.80 -4.64
CA LYS A 181 -2.58 -9.11 -3.28
C LYS A 181 -1.45 -8.17 -2.87
N ALA A 182 -1.62 -7.54 -1.71
CA ALA A 182 -0.58 -6.74 -1.07
C ALA A 182 0.40 -7.65 -0.31
N GLU A 183 1.65 -7.21 -0.26
CA GLU A 183 2.75 -7.86 0.43
C GLU A 183 3.60 -6.78 1.10
N VAL A 184 4.20 -7.10 2.26
CA VAL A 184 5.28 -6.27 2.83
C VAL A 184 6.58 -6.62 2.09
N PHE A 185 7.45 -5.63 1.93
CA PHE A 185 8.77 -5.81 1.35
C PHE A 185 9.69 -6.69 2.19
#